data_AF-A0AAV4ZM97-F1
#
_entry.id   AF-A0AAV4ZM97-F1
#
_cell.length_a   1.000
_cell.length_b   1.000
_cell.length_c   1.000
_cell.angle_alpha   90.00
_cell.angle_beta   90.00
_cell.angle_gamma   90.00
#
_symmetry.space_group_name_H-M   'P 1'
#
loop_
_entity.id
_entity.type
_entity.pdbx_description
1 polymer ?
#
loop_
_entity_poly.entity_id
_entity_poly.type
_entity_poly.pdbx_seq_one_letter_code
_entity_poly.pdbx_strand_id
1 'polypeptide(L)'
;MRETEIPPDSVTCTRCGWVSYAVSRAEAEQRIARHNAMRLEHPDNLRFWPNPTSLERYRCLGCGGWGPYRSARTGDCPSGATINPVLVDP
;
A
#
# COMPACT_ATOMS: atom_id res chain seq x y z
N MET A 1 -10.14 10.19 -23.97
CA MET A 1 -9.94 9.56 -22.65
C MET A 1 -8.98 10.48 -21.90
N ARG A 2 -9.40 11.18 -20.83
CA ARG A 2 -8.47 12.04 -20.09
C ARG A 2 -7.58 11.13 -19.26
N GLU A 3 -6.27 11.17 -19.52
CA GLU A 3 -5.28 10.56 -18.64
C GLU A 3 -5.53 11.11 -17.24
N THR A 4 -5.82 10.23 -16.29
CA THR A 4 -5.92 10.63 -14.89
C THR A 4 -4.49 10.83 -14.42
N GLU A 5 -4.14 12.05 -14.00
CA GLU A 5 -2.80 12.33 -13.46
C GLU A 5 -2.48 11.31 -12.36
N ILE A 6 -1.29 10.73 -12.47
CA ILE A 6 -0.79 9.81 -11.46
C ILE A 6 -0.53 10.61 -10.19
N PRO A 7 -1.10 10.24 -9.03
CA PRO A 7 -0.84 10.93 -7.78
C PRO A 7 0.67 11.06 -7.51
N PRO A 8 1.16 12.20 -6.99
CA PRO A 8 2.59 12.48 -6.87
C PRO A 8 3.34 11.52 -5.94
N ASP A 9 2.63 10.90 -5.01
CA ASP A 9 3.11 9.87 -4.09
C ASP A 9 3.12 8.46 -4.70
N SER A 10 2.66 8.31 -5.95
CA SER A 10 2.67 7.02 -6.64
C SER A 10 4.09 6.60 -7.01
N VAL A 11 4.39 5.32 -6.75
CA VAL A 11 5.68 4.70 -7.00
C VAL A 11 5.51 3.41 -7.79
N THR A 12 6.48 3.12 -8.65
CA THR A 12 6.54 1.88 -9.41
C THR A 12 7.69 1.01 -8.90
N CYS A 13 7.40 -0.24 -8.56
CA CYS A 13 8.42 -1.20 -8.17
C CYS A 13 9.30 -1.52 -9.37
N THR A 14 10.61 -1.28 -9.28
CA THR A 14 11.53 -1.51 -10.41
C THR A 14 11.78 -2.99 -10.66
N ARG A 15 11.46 -3.85 -9.70
CA ARG A 15 11.59 -5.31 -9.83
C ARG A 15 10.44 -5.95 -10.62
N CYS A 16 9.20 -5.47 -10.45
CA CYS A 16 8.02 -6.14 -11.02
C CYS A 16 7.04 -5.24 -11.77
N GLY A 17 7.30 -3.93 -11.83
CA GLY A 17 6.44 -2.97 -12.52
C GLY A 17 5.14 -2.62 -11.80
N TRP A 18 4.87 -3.21 -10.62
CA TRP A 18 3.65 -2.91 -9.86
C TRP A 18 3.63 -1.46 -9.39
N VAL A 19 2.49 -0.79 -9.55
CA VAL A 19 2.28 0.59 -9.09
C VAL A 19 1.58 0.58 -7.74
N SER A 20 2.10 1.40 -6.83
CA SER A 20 1.67 1.57 -5.45
C SER A 20 1.73 3.06 -5.10
N TYR A 21 1.32 3.45 -3.91
CA TYR A 21 1.59 4.79 -3.36
C TYR A 21 2.46 4.71 -2.11
N ALA A 22 3.39 5.65 -1.99
CA ALA A 22 4.33 5.73 -0.90
C ALA A 22 3.65 6.22 0.39
N VAL A 23 3.94 5.57 1.51
CA VAL A 23 3.59 6.08 2.84
C VAL A 23 4.81 6.13 3.73
N SER A 24 4.80 7.02 4.73
CA SER A 24 5.84 7.04 5.75
C SER A 24 5.67 5.88 6.74
N ARG A 25 6.77 5.48 7.41
CA ARG A 25 6.71 4.49 8.51
C ARG A 25 5.75 4.92 9.62
N ALA A 26 5.82 6.19 10.04
CA ALA A 26 4.96 6.73 11.09
C ALA A 26 3.47 6.64 10.72
N GLU A 27 3.13 6.95 9.46
CA GLU A 27 1.76 6.81 8.96
C GLU A 27 1.32 5.34 8.90
N ALA A 28 2.18 4.45 8.42
CA ALA A 28 1.91 3.01 8.39
C ALA A 28 1.62 2.48 9.81
N GLU A 29 2.46 2.84 10.78
CA GLU A 29 2.31 2.45 12.19
C GLU A 29 1.01 3.00 12.81
N GLN A 30 0.65 4.26 12.53
CA GLN A 30 -0.64 4.82 12.97
C GLN A 30 -1.84 4.09 12.37
N ARG A 31 -1.79 3.80 11.05
CA ARG A 31 -2.85 3.04 10.36
C ARG A 31 -2.97 1.62 10.93
N ILE A 32 -1.85 0.95 11.22
CA ILE A 32 -1.80 -0.37 11.87
C ILE A 32 -2.43 -0.31 13.26
N ALA A 33 -2.01 0.64 14.10
CA ALA A 33 -2.52 0.80 15.45
C ALA A 33 -4.05 1.02 15.44
N ARG A 34 -4.54 1.92 14.59
CA ARG A 34 -5.96 2.17 14.40
C ARG A 34 -6.71 0.92 13.93
N HIS A 35 -6.19 0.21 12.92
CA HIS A 35 -6.84 -1.00 12.42
C HIS A 35 -6.89 -2.11 13.48
N ASN A 36 -5.80 -2.31 14.23
CA ASN A 36 -5.76 -3.31 15.30
C ASN A 36 -6.65 -2.94 16.48
N ALA A 37 -6.86 -1.65 16.77
CA ALA A 37 -7.87 -1.19 17.72
C ALA A 37 -9.29 -1.53 17.21
N MET A 38 -9.64 -1.13 15.98
CA MET A 38 -10.94 -1.45 15.36
C MET A 38 -11.21 -2.96 15.31
N ARG A 39 -10.18 -3.76 15.05
CA ARG A 39 -10.25 -5.23 15.06
C ARG A 39 -10.79 -5.79 16.39
N LEU A 40 -10.52 -5.12 17.50
CA LEU A 40 -10.89 -5.53 18.85
C LEU A 40 -12.15 -4.83 19.38
N GLU A 41 -12.69 -3.84 18.65
CA GLU A 41 -13.89 -3.09 19.07
C GLU A 41 -15.17 -3.95 19.10
N HIS A 42 -15.29 -4.93 18.19
CA HIS A 42 -16.45 -5.81 18.13
C HIS A 42 -16.04 -7.26 17.85
N PRO A 43 -16.63 -8.29 18.50
CA PRO A 43 -16.30 -9.69 18.25
C PRO A 43 -16.44 -10.11 16.78
N ASP A 44 -17.43 -9.56 16.07
CA ASP A 44 -17.62 -9.85 14.64
C ASP A 44 -16.46 -9.37 13.76
N ASN A 45 -15.71 -8.36 14.19
CA ASN A 45 -14.53 -7.89 13.45
C ASN A 45 -13.44 -8.96 13.41
N LEU A 46 -13.37 -9.84 14.42
CA LEU A 46 -12.44 -10.98 14.42
C LEU A 46 -12.77 -12.02 13.34
N ARG A 47 -14.03 -12.08 12.89
CA ARG A 47 -14.42 -12.96 11.76
C ARG A 47 -13.84 -12.45 10.45
N PHE A 48 -13.80 -11.14 10.24
CA PHE A 48 -13.29 -10.53 9.00
C PHE A 48 -11.77 -10.27 9.05
N TRP A 49 -11.24 -10.00 10.25
CA TRP A 49 -9.83 -9.68 10.51
C TRP A 49 -9.30 -10.55 11.67
N PRO A 50 -9.14 -11.87 11.44
CA PRO A 50 -8.77 -12.82 12.49
C PRO A 50 -7.37 -12.57 13.06
N ASN A 51 -6.47 -12.00 12.25
CA ASN A 51 -5.09 -11.72 12.63
C ASN A 51 -4.85 -10.20 12.75
N PRO A 52 -3.98 -9.75 13.66
CA PRO A 52 -3.54 -8.36 13.69
C PRO A 52 -2.83 -8.00 12.38
N THR A 53 -3.03 -6.77 11.91
CA THR A 53 -2.25 -6.21 10.80
C THR A 53 -0.85 -5.84 11.30
N SER A 54 0.15 -6.00 10.44
CA SER A 54 1.55 -5.64 10.68
C SER A 54 2.12 -4.84 9.50
N LEU A 55 3.38 -4.39 9.64
CA LEU A 55 4.10 -3.67 8.59
C LEU A 55 4.24 -4.49 7.30
N GLU A 56 4.20 -5.81 7.37
CA GLU A 56 4.29 -6.71 6.21
C GLU A 56 3.24 -6.41 5.14
N ARG A 57 2.09 -5.82 5.52
CA ARG A 57 1.03 -5.39 4.59
C ARG A 57 1.46 -4.27 3.63
N TYR A 58 2.58 -3.60 3.93
CA TYR A 58 3.14 -2.50 3.15
C TYR A 58 4.29 -2.94 2.22
N ARG A 59 4.46 -4.24 2.02
CA ARG A 59 5.30 -4.79 0.95
C ARG A 59 4.61 -4.65 -0.40
N CYS A 60 5.39 -4.69 -1.48
CA CYS A 60 4.87 -4.70 -2.84
C CYS A 60 3.93 -5.90 -3.04
N LEU A 61 2.68 -5.67 -3.46
CA LEU A 61 1.73 -6.74 -3.74
C LEU A 61 2.12 -7.60 -4.96
N GLY A 62 2.90 -7.06 -5.89
CA GLY A 62 3.38 -7.79 -7.06
C GLY A 62 4.46 -8.83 -6.71
N CYS A 63 5.53 -8.41 -6.03
CA CYS A 63 6.70 -9.28 -5.79
C CYS A 63 6.92 -9.66 -4.32
N GLY A 64 6.12 -9.16 -3.39
CA GLY A 64 6.28 -9.42 -1.95
C GLY A 64 7.54 -8.82 -1.31
N GLY A 65 8.30 -7.99 -2.03
CA GLY A 65 9.49 -7.31 -1.53
C GLY A 65 9.21 -5.89 -1.05
N TRP A 66 10.23 -5.24 -0.49
CA TRP A 66 10.17 -3.84 -0.05
C TRP A 66 10.65 -2.84 -1.11
N GLY A 67 10.68 -3.22 -2.39
CA GLY A 67 11.24 -2.41 -3.47
C GLY A 67 12.44 -3.10 -4.16
N PRO A 68 13.27 -2.34 -4.90
CA PRO A 68 13.32 -0.87 -4.94
C PRO A 68 12.17 -0.23 -5.72
N TYR A 69 11.95 1.05 -5.48
CA TYR A 69 10.88 1.83 -6.11
C TYR A 69 11.44 3.10 -6.77
N ARG A 70 10.73 3.58 -7.79
CA ARG A 70 10.92 4.90 -8.40
C ARG A 70 9.60 5.65 -8.42
N SER A 71 9.61 6.97 -8.61
CA SER A 71 8.38 7.72 -8.92
C SER A 71 7.68 7.11 -10.15
N ALA A 72 6.37 6.97 -10.06
CA ALA A 72 5.55 6.54 -11.18
C ALA A 72 5.50 7.63 -12.27
N ARG A 73 5.30 7.19 -13.51
CA ARG A 73 5.25 8.01 -14.73
C ARG A 73 4.00 7.65 -15.52
N THR A 74 3.52 8.57 -16.33
CA THR A 74 2.37 8.33 -17.23
C THR A 74 2.58 7.03 -18.01
N GLY A 75 1.58 6.15 -17.97
CA GLY A 75 1.63 4.82 -18.58
C GLY A 75 2.06 3.67 -17.66
N ASP A 76 2.61 3.94 -16.47
CA ASP A 76 2.93 2.88 -15.50
C ASP A 76 1.66 2.25 -14.92
N CYS A 77 0.63 3.06 -14.68
CA CYS A 77 -0.62 2.62 -14.05
C CYS A 77 -1.78 2.64 -15.06
N PRO A 78 -2.42 1.51 -15.35
CA PRO A 78 -3.65 1.49 -16.14
C PRO A 78 -4.75 2.33 -15.50
N SER A 79 -5.56 3.00 -16.34
CA SER A 79 -6.71 3.76 -15.84
C SER A 79 -7.70 2.85 -15.12
N GLY A 80 -8.16 3.29 -13.93
CA GLY A 80 -9.09 2.53 -13.10
C GLY A 80 -8.44 1.46 -12.21
N ALA A 81 -7.12 1.28 -12.27
CA ALA A 81 -6.43 0.36 -11.38
C ALA A 81 -6.45 0.86 -9.93
N THR A 82 -6.67 -0.05 -8.98
CA THR A 82 -6.49 0.23 -7.55
C THR A 82 -5.03 0.02 -7.17
N ILE A 83 -4.45 0.97 -6.45
CA ILE A 83 -3.06 0.92 -5.97
C ILE A 83 -3.02 0.73 -4.45
N ASN A 84 -1.97 0.09 -3.94
CA ASN A 84 -1.77 -0.24 -2.53
C ASN A 84 -0.72 0.67 -1.88
N PRO A 85 -0.77 0.88 -0.55
CA PRO A 85 0.30 1.58 0.16
C PRO A 85 1.56 0.72 0.23
N VAL A 86 2.73 1.34 0.13
CA VAL A 86 4.03 0.69 0.36
C VAL A 86 4.98 1.56 1.18
N LEU A 87 5.86 0.90 1.95
CA LEU A 87 7.04 1.56 2.51
C LEU A 87 8.15 1.56 1.48
N VAL A 88 8.66 2.75 1.17
CA VAL A 88 9.71 2.97 0.17
C VAL A 88 11.11 2.91 0.79
N ASP A 89 11.19 3.09 2.12
CA ASP A 89 12.41 3.02 2.94
C ASP A 89 12.05 2.38 4.31
N PRO A 90 11.97 1.04 4.38
CA PRO A 90 11.42 0.30 5.54
C PRO A 90 12.35 0.20 6.77
#